data_AF-A0A702W5S9-F1
#
_entry.id   AF-A0A702W5S9-F1
#
_cell.length_a   1.000
_cell.length_b   1.000
_cell.length_c   1.000
_cell.angle_alpha   90.00
_cell.angle_beta   90.00
_cell.angle_gamma   90.00
#
_symmetry.space_group_name_H-M   'P 1'
#
loop_
_entity.id
_entity.type
_entity.pdbx_description
1 polymer ?
#
loop_
_entity_poly.entity_id
_entity_poly.type
_entity_poly.pdbx_seq_one_letter_code
_entity_poly.pdbx_strand_id
1 'polypeptide(L)'
;MSARSRALIPLSAEQQAAMQAVAVTEQRRRQGRTLSAWPYASAFFRCLNGSRRISLTDLRFFAPALTKEEFHGNRLLWLAAVDKLI
;
A
#
# COMPACT_ATOMS: atom_id res chain seq x y z
N MET A 1 6.66 -16.85 15.14
CA MET A 1 5.90 -16.36 16.31
C MET A 1 4.81 -15.44 15.80
N SER A 2 3.55 -15.92 15.75
CA SER A 2 2.41 -15.12 15.29
C SER A 2 1.94 -14.21 16.43
N ALA A 3 2.00 -12.90 16.23
CA ALA A 3 1.43 -11.95 17.18
C ALA A 3 -0.10 -12.13 17.18
N ARG A 4 -0.63 -12.73 18.25
CA ARG A 4 -2.07 -12.85 18.50
C ARG A 4 -2.68 -11.45 18.52
N SER A 5 -3.31 -11.06 17.42
CA SER A 5 -4.08 -9.82 17.32
C SER A 5 -5.21 -9.84 18.35
N ARG A 6 -5.21 -8.87 19.27
CA ARG A 6 -6.26 -8.63 20.28
C ARG A 6 -7.46 -7.84 19.72
N ALA A 7 -7.58 -7.74 18.39
CA ALA A 7 -8.71 -7.08 17.77
C ALA A 7 -9.97 -7.95 17.95
N LEU A 8 -11.06 -7.34 18.43
CA LEU A 8 -12.36 -8.01 18.62
C LEU A 8 -12.96 -8.51 17.28
N ILE A 9 -12.44 -8.00 16.17
CA ILE A 9 -12.75 -8.43 14.80
C ILE A 9 -11.41 -8.73 14.12
N PRO A 10 -11.21 -9.92 13.52
CA PRO A 10 -10.01 -10.20 12.75
C PRO A 10 -9.97 -9.23 11.55
N LEU A 11 -8.95 -8.37 11.52
CA LEU A 11 -8.68 -7.51 10.38
C LEU A 11 -8.29 -8.37 9.18
N SER A 12 -8.82 -8.01 8.01
CA SER A 12 -8.40 -8.60 6.72
C SER A 12 -6.90 -8.36 6.48
N ALA A 13 -6.27 -9.20 5.64
CA ALA A 13 -4.84 -9.07 5.34
C ALA A 13 -4.50 -7.69 4.75
N GLU A 14 -5.43 -7.14 3.99
CA GLU A 14 -5.40 -5.82 3.36
C GLU A 14 -5.40 -4.70 4.40
N GLN A 15 -6.32 -4.75 5.37
CA GLN A 15 -6.36 -3.78 6.46
C GLN A 15 -5.12 -3.85 7.34
N GLN A 16 -4.63 -5.07 7.62
CA GLN A 16 -3.38 -5.25 8.36
C GLN A 16 -2.20 -4.67 7.59
N ALA A 17 -2.12 -4.89 6.28
CA ALA A 17 -1.07 -4.33 5.44
C ALA A 17 -1.13 -2.80 5.40
N ALA A 18 -2.32 -2.20 5.33
CA ALA A 18 -2.50 -0.74 5.40
C ALA A 18 -2.00 -0.18 6.73
N MET A 19 -2.40 -0.77 7.85
CA MET A 19 -1.93 -0.35 9.17
C MET A 19 -0.40 -0.46 9.32
N GLN A 20 0.19 -1.57 8.86
CA GLN A 20 1.63 -1.77 8.90
C GLN A 20 2.37 -0.77 7.99
N ALA A 21 1.81 -0.47 6.82
CA ALA A 21 2.38 0.49 5.88
C ALA A 21 2.47 1.89 6.49
N VAL A 22 1.39 2.35 7.14
CA VAL A 22 1.37 3.62 7.88
C VAL A 22 2.42 3.60 8.99
N ALA A 23 2.41 2.57 9.85
CA ALA A 23 3.34 2.47 10.98
C ALA A 23 4.82 2.54 10.53
N VAL A 24 5.19 1.77 9.51
CA VAL A 24 6.57 1.72 9.01
C VAL A 24 6.97 3.03 8.33
N THR A 25 6.06 3.63 7.56
CA THR A 25 6.32 4.88 6.85
C THR A 25 6.51 6.04 7.82
N GLU A 26 5.63 6.17 8.81
CA GLU A 26 5.73 7.20 9.83
C GLU A 26 6.96 7.04 10.72
N GLN A 27 7.30 5.79 11.08
CA GLN A 27 8.53 5.54 11.83
C GLN A 27 9.78 5.98 11.06
N ARG A 28 9.84 5.69 9.76
CA ARG A 28 10.96 6.14 8.90
C ARG A 28 11.00 7.67 8.79
N ARG A 29 9.84 8.31 8.65
CA ARG A 29 9.71 9.76 8.60
C ARG A 29 10.24 10.42 9.87
N ARG A 30 9.84 9.90 11.05
CA ARG A 30 10.33 10.37 12.36
C ARG A 30 11.84 10.19 12.53
N GLN A 31 12.41 9.14 11.93
CA GLN A 31 13.85 8.90 11.91
C GLN A 31 14.61 9.77 10.90
N GLY A 32 13.94 10.65 10.16
CA GLY A 32 14.56 11.49 9.12
C GLY A 32 15.07 10.71 7.92
N ARG A 33 14.58 9.48 7.68
CA ARG A 33 14.99 8.68 6.53
C ARG A 33 14.34 9.19 5.25
N THR A 34 15.07 9.09 4.14
CA THR A 34 14.52 9.33 2.81
C THR A 34 13.38 8.35 2.51
N LEU A 35 12.25 8.91 2.09
CA LEU A 35 11.05 8.18 1.69
C LEU A 35 11.02 8.04 0.16
N SER A 36 10.31 7.02 -0.35
CA SER A 36 10.04 6.93 -1.80
C SER A 36 9.06 8.03 -2.22
N ALA A 37 8.90 8.24 -3.53
CA ALA A 37 7.95 9.22 -4.07
C ALA A 37 6.49 8.94 -3.65
N TRP A 38 6.16 7.67 -3.39
CA TRP A 38 4.84 7.19 -2.97
C TRP A 38 5.02 6.25 -1.77
N PRO A 39 5.32 6.78 -0.58
CA PRO A 39 5.84 5.98 0.53
C PRO A 39 4.81 5.04 1.16
N TYR A 40 3.55 5.48 1.30
CA TYR A 40 2.48 4.65 1.85
C TYR A 40 2.07 3.58 0.85
N ALA A 41 1.89 3.92 -0.42
CA ALA A 41 1.58 2.94 -1.47
C ALA A 41 2.69 1.88 -1.61
N SER A 42 3.96 2.31 -1.58
CA SER A 42 5.11 1.41 -1.65
C SER A 42 5.18 0.48 -0.43
N ALA A 43 4.91 1.00 0.76
CA ALA A 43 4.90 0.21 1.99
C ALA A 43 3.71 -0.74 2.03
N PHE A 44 2.53 -0.32 1.56
CA PHE A 44 1.32 -1.12 1.50
C PHE A 44 1.51 -2.38 0.67
N PHE A 45 1.90 -2.25 -0.60
CA PHE A 45 2.10 -3.43 -1.44
C PHE A 45 3.26 -4.31 -0.94
N ARG A 46 4.32 -3.71 -0.36
CA ARG A 46 5.36 -4.49 0.30
C ARG A 46 4.81 -5.31 1.48
N CYS A 47 3.91 -4.76 2.29
CA CYS A 47 3.27 -5.47 3.39
C CYS A 47 2.25 -6.51 2.91
N LEU A 48 1.51 -6.22 1.84
CA LEU A 48 0.44 -7.06 1.33
C LEU A 48 0.96 -8.28 0.55
N ASN A 49 1.90 -8.07 -0.37
CA ASN A 49 2.35 -9.11 -1.31
C ASN A 49 3.87 -9.27 -1.38
N GLY A 50 4.64 -8.56 -0.53
CA GLY A 50 6.10 -8.64 -0.51
C GLY A 50 6.80 -7.89 -1.64
N SER A 51 6.05 -7.32 -2.60
CA SER A 51 6.62 -6.68 -3.78
C SER A 51 7.25 -5.34 -3.46
N ARG A 52 8.39 -5.07 -4.11
CA ARG A 52 9.02 -3.73 -4.15
C ARG A 52 8.54 -2.88 -5.32
N ARG A 53 7.88 -3.50 -6.30
CA ARG A 53 7.40 -2.85 -7.52
C ARG A 53 5.89 -2.96 -7.57
N ILE A 54 5.22 -1.83 -7.73
CA ILE A 54 3.76 -1.80 -7.86
C ILE A 54 3.41 -2.07 -9.32
N SER A 55 2.82 -3.23 -9.58
CA SER A 55 2.34 -3.63 -10.90
C SER A 55 0.97 -3.00 -11.21
N LEU A 56 0.53 -3.08 -12.47
CA LEU A 56 -0.83 -2.66 -12.81
C LEU A 56 -1.88 -3.59 -12.20
N THR A 57 -1.57 -4.88 -12.06
CA THR A 57 -2.43 -5.85 -11.38
C THR A 57 -2.66 -5.46 -9.92
N ASP A 58 -1.62 -4.96 -9.26
CA ASP A 58 -1.72 -4.46 -7.89
C ASP A 58 -2.65 -3.25 -7.78
N LEU A 59 -2.62 -2.34 -8.75
CA LEU A 59 -3.49 -1.15 -8.75
C LEU A 59 -4.97 -1.49 -9.01
N ARG A 60 -5.25 -2.57 -9.75
CA ARG A 60 -6.61 -3.07 -9.97
C ARG A 60 -7.29 -3.53 -8.67
N PHE A 61 -6.53 -3.78 -7.62
CA PHE A 61 -7.08 -4.04 -6.29
C PHE A 61 -8.02 -2.91 -5.83
N PHE A 62 -7.65 -1.65 -6.07
CA PHE A 62 -8.44 -0.48 -5.65
C PHE A 62 -9.54 -0.10 -6.64
N ALA A 63 -9.43 -0.52 -7.90
CA ALA A 63 -10.38 -0.20 -8.95
C ALA A 63 -10.51 -1.38 -9.93
N PRO A 64 -11.24 -2.44 -9.53
CA PRO A 64 -11.33 -3.67 -10.31
C PRO A 64 -12.08 -3.50 -11.64
N ALA A 65 -12.95 -2.49 -11.72
CA ALA A 65 -13.75 -2.17 -12.90
C ALA A 65 -12.96 -1.46 -14.01
N LEU A 66 -11.74 -0.97 -13.73
CA LEU A 66 -10.94 -0.27 -14.73
C LEU A 66 -10.19 -1.23 -15.64
N THR A 67 -10.22 -0.91 -16.92
CA THR A 67 -9.53 -1.61 -18.00
C THR A 67 -8.02 -1.35 -17.95
N LYS A 68 -7.26 -2.24 -18.59
CA LYS A 68 -5.79 -2.11 -18.64
C LYS A 68 -5.42 -0.79 -19.32
N GLU A 69 -6.16 -0.41 -20.35
CA GLU A 69 -5.99 0.80 -21.16
C GLU A 69 -6.18 2.07 -20.31
N GLU A 70 -7.17 2.10 -19.41
CA GLU A 70 -7.39 3.24 -18.49
C GLU A 70 -6.28 3.41 -17.44
N PHE A 71 -5.58 2.31 -17.10
CA PHE A 71 -4.36 2.38 -16.28
C PHE A 71 -3.14 2.81 -17.10
N HIS A 72 -3.10 2.52 -18.40
CA HIS A 72 -1.99 2.91 -19.27
C HIS A 72 -2.04 4.44 -19.51
N GLY A 73 -0.91 5.11 -19.34
CA GLY A 73 -0.81 6.58 -19.41
C GLY A 73 -1.03 7.31 -18.07
N ASN A 74 -1.75 6.71 -17.11
CA ASN A 74 -2.10 7.35 -15.83
C ASN A 74 -1.44 6.73 -14.59
N ARG A 75 -0.44 5.86 -14.77
CA ARG A 75 0.18 5.10 -13.67
C ARG A 75 0.63 5.97 -12.48
N LEU A 76 1.20 7.15 -12.74
CA LEU A 76 1.63 8.06 -11.66
C LEU A 76 0.46 8.64 -10.87
N LEU A 77 -0.65 8.99 -11.54
CA LEU A 77 -1.86 9.48 -10.89
C LEU A 77 -2.48 8.40 -10.00
N TRP A 78 -2.49 7.15 -10.46
CA TRP A 78 -2.95 6.02 -9.66
C TRP A 78 -2.09 5.76 -8.43
N LEU A 79 -0.77 5.82 -8.58
CA LEU A 79 0.14 5.72 -7.44
C LEU A 79 -0.09 6.83 -6.43
N ALA A 80 -0.29 8.06 -6.90
CA ALA A 80 -0.62 9.20 -6.06
C ALA A 80 -1.96 9.03 -5.34
N ALA A 81 -2.96 8.49 -6.03
CA ALA A 81 -4.29 8.25 -5.46
C ALA A 81 -4.23 7.18 -4.36
N VAL A 82 -3.56 6.06 -4.61
CA VAL A 82 -3.36 5.00 -3.61
C VAL A 82 -2.56 5.54 -2.42
N ASP A 83 -1.51 6.32 -2.67
CA ASP A 83 -0.67 6.87 -1.59
C ASP A 83 -1.43 7.86 -0.69
N LYS A 84 -2.42 8.58 -1.23
CA LYS A 84 -3.31 9.45 -0.45
C LYS A 84 -4.44 8.72 0.28
N LEU A 85 -4.81 7.53 -0.20
CA LEU A 85 -5.91 6.75 0.34
C LEU A 85 -5.51 5.99 1.62
N ILE A 86 -4.24 5.59 1.70
CA ILE A 86 -3.62 4.93 2.86
C ILE A 86 -3.28 5.99 3.93
#